data_AF-X0VPI7-F1
#
_entry.id   AF-X0VPI7-F1
#
_cell.length_a   1.000
_cell.length_b   1.000
_cell.length_c   1.000
_cell.angle_alpha   90.00
_cell.angle_beta   90.00
_cell.angle_gamma   90.00
#
_symmetry.space_group_name_H-M   'P 1'
#
loop_
_entity.id
_entity.type
_entity.pdbx_description
1 polymer ?
#
loop_
_entity_poly.entity_id
_entity_poly.type
_entity_poly.pdbx_seq_one_letter_code
_entity_poly.pdbx_strand_id
1 'polypeptide(L)'
;SAEWYKIVVPYLKRIDPYDRPVATSWQRPELKEIDINAPHWYGREAELTSDRVTAGRAARDKRHPKPVIYGEQGNGGGKTEELTPKGIGGVWDAGSARRMRVRTWTAFFNEIALVFWETSYARDGHSMNFWIGPEERQYVRALQDFAGRLDAGIGMVKVPLGGAGAKDVRAYGLRSGKRAAVYLHHAACAQCDLLRATGKPAQHRWDHDRGELRGLKVTVDSPQAAKGYWYDPRNARILKRFDAPKGPLTLAVPPFGIDLALLITEAGPP
;
A
#
# COMPACT_ATOMS: atom_id res chain seq x y z
N SER A 1 -9.20 -20.85 -22.71
CA SER A 1 -10.64 -20.54 -22.67
C SER A 1 -11.15 -20.69 -21.24
N ALA A 2 -12.34 -20.19 -20.90
CA ALA A 2 -12.91 -20.35 -19.55
C ALA A 2 -13.27 -21.81 -19.22
N GLU A 3 -13.61 -22.60 -20.24
CA GLU A 3 -14.05 -24.00 -20.10
C GLU A 3 -13.01 -24.91 -19.44
N TRP A 4 -11.72 -24.65 -19.66
CA TRP A 4 -10.65 -25.40 -19.01
C TRP A 4 -10.74 -25.33 -17.48
N TYR A 5 -11.01 -24.16 -16.92
CA TYR A 5 -11.11 -23.98 -15.46
C TYR A 5 -12.32 -24.72 -14.88
N LYS A 6 -13.42 -24.83 -15.62
CA LYS A 6 -14.62 -25.58 -15.19
C LYS A 6 -14.39 -27.08 -15.08
N ILE A 7 -13.35 -27.62 -15.73
CA ILE A 7 -12.98 -29.03 -15.65
C ILE A 7 -11.90 -29.24 -14.59
N VAL A 8 -10.81 -28.46 -14.67
CA VAL A 8 -9.63 -28.68 -13.84
C VAL A 8 -9.86 -28.29 -12.39
N VAL A 9 -10.52 -27.16 -12.12
CA VAL A 9 -10.64 -26.67 -10.75
C VAL A 9 -11.51 -27.60 -9.90
N PRO A 10 -12.69 -28.09 -10.35
CA PRO A 10 -13.43 -29.10 -9.59
C PRO A 10 -12.66 -30.40 -9.39
N TYR A 11 -11.88 -30.84 -10.39
CA TYR A 11 -11.02 -32.02 -10.24
C TYR A 11 -9.96 -31.81 -9.15
N LEU A 12 -9.25 -30.67 -9.18
CA LEU A 12 -8.26 -30.32 -8.16
C LEU A 12 -8.88 -30.26 -6.77
N LYS A 13 -10.01 -29.57 -6.61
CA LYS A 13 -10.74 -29.49 -5.34
C LYS A 13 -11.20 -30.85 -4.82
N ARG A 14 -11.60 -31.77 -5.72
CA ARG A 14 -12.02 -33.13 -5.34
C ARG A 14 -10.87 -33.96 -4.76
N ILE A 15 -9.64 -33.76 -5.25
CA ILE A 15 -8.47 -34.57 -4.83
C ILE A 15 -7.60 -33.86 -3.79
N ASP A 16 -7.82 -32.58 -3.52
CA ASP A 16 -7.12 -31.84 -2.48
C ASP A 16 -7.84 -32.02 -1.13
N PRO A 17 -7.33 -32.86 -0.20
CA PRO A 17 -7.98 -33.09 1.08
C PRO A 17 -7.91 -31.89 2.03
N TYR A 18 -7.20 -30.81 1.64
CA TYR A 18 -6.99 -29.62 2.45
C TYR A 18 -7.81 -28.41 1.98
N ASP A 19 -8.64 -28.56 0.94
CA ASP A 19 -9.51 -27.52 0.39
C ASP A 19 -8.78 -26.18 0.14
N ARG A 20 -7.60 -26.24 -0.51
CA ARG A 20 -6.80 -25.04 -0.72
C ARG A 20 -7.50 -24.09 -1.70
N PRO A 21 -7.43 -22.76 -1.46
CA PRO A 21 -7.94 -21.78 -2.41
C PRO A 21 -7.27 -21.86 -3.77
N VAL A 22 -8.05 -21.70 -4.83
CA VAL A 22 -7.61 -21.70 -6.22
C VAL A 22 -7.71 -20.29 -6.82
N ALA A 23 -6.65 -19.87 -7.51
CA ALA A 23 -6.57 -18.62 -8.26
C ALA A 23 -6.08 -18.91 -9.70
N THR A 24 -6.14 -17.90 -10.57
CA THR A 24 -5.57 -17.96 -11.92
C THR A 24 -4.58 -16.82 -12.14
N SER A 25 -3.46 -17.11 -12.81
CA SER A 25 -2.64 -16.06 -13.42
C SER A 25 -3.46 -15.44 -14.56
N TRP A 26 -3.64 -14.12 -14.51
CA TRP A 26 -4.73 -13.37 -15.13
C TRP A 26 -6.12 -13.71 -14.56
N GLN A 27 -6.78 -12.68 -14.01
CA GLN A 27 -7.95 -12.91 -13.17
C GLN A 27 -9.16 -13.49 -13.93
N ARG A 28 -9.88 -14.40 -13.26
CA ARG A 28 -11.21 -14.89 -13.67
C ARG A 28 -12.23 -14.83 -12.53
N PRO A 29 -12.47 -13.64 -11.97
CA PRO A 29 -13.29 -13.50 -10.78
C PRO A 29 -14.76 -13.84 -11.04
N GLU A 30 -15.21 -13.86 -12.30
CA GLU A 30 -16.54 -14.28 -12.73
C GLU A 30 -16.80 -15.78 -12.57
N LEU A 31 -15.76 -16.63 -12.53
CA LEU A 31 -15.91 -18.07 -12.45
C LEU A 31 -16.12 -18.51 -11.00
N LYS A 32 -17.20 -19.25 -10.71
CA LYS A 32 -17.53 -19.72 -9.35
C LYS A 32 -16.45 -20.65 -8.76
N GLU A 33 -15.69 -21.31 -9.63
CA GLU A 33 -14.66 -22.27 -9.24
C GLU A 33 -13.43 -21.59 -8.62
N ILE A 34 -13.18 -20.32 -8.96
CA ILE A 34 -12.04 -19.52 -8.52
C ILE A 34 -12.33 -18.84 -7.18
N ASP A 35 -11.47 -19.04 -6.19
CA ASP A 35 -11.68 -18.54 -4.83
C ASP A 35 -11.10 -17.13 -4.63
N ILE A 36 -10.04 -16.79 -5.35
CA ILE A 36 -9.29 -15.53 -5.20
C ILE A 36 -9.27 -14.76 -6.53
N ASN A 37 -9.61 -13.47 -6.49
CA ASN A 37 -9.41 -12.58 -7.63
C ASN A 37 -7.92 -12.18 -7.69
N ALA A 38 -7.21 -12.64 -8.72
CA ALA A 38 -5.76 -12.47 -8.84
C ALA A 38 -5.32 -11.60 -10.04
N PRO A 39 -5.57 -10.27 -10.00
CA PRO A 39 -5.20 -9.38 -11.08
C PRO A 39 -3.69 -9.16 -11.19
N HIS A 40 -3.25 -8.78 -12.38
CA HIS A 40 -1.87 -8.34 -12.63
C HIS A 40 -1.81 -6.81 -12.73
N TRP A 41 -0.72 -6.23 -12.24
CA TRP A 41 -0.50 -4.79 -12.30
C TRP A 41 0.98 -4.41 -12.43
N TYR A 42 1.33 -3.87 -13.59
CA TYR A 42 2.64 -3.26 -13.83
C TYR A 42 2.48 -1.73 -13.90
N GLY A 43 2.89 -1.02 -12.86
CA GLY A 43 2.63 0.42 -12.68
C GLY A 43 3.88 1.23 -12.35
N ARG A 44 4.03 2.38 -13.01
CA ARG A 44 5.12 3.36 -12.82
C ARG A 44 4.60 4.78 -12.57
N GLU A 45 3.41 4.88 -11.98
CA GLU A 45 2.81 6.15 -11.59
C GLU A 45 3.71 6.91 -10.60
N ALA A 46 3.59 8.24 -10.55
CA ALA A 46 4.34 9.04 -9.58
C ALA A 46 3.95 8.63 -8.15
N GLU A 47 4.93 8.64 -7.25
CA GLU A 47 4.73 8.15 -5.89
C GLU A 47 3.71 9.00 -5.10
N LEU A 48 3.54 10.28 -5.46
CA LEU A 48 2.50 11.19 -4.95
C LEU A 48 1.09 10.69 -5.22
N THR A 49 0.92 9.75 -6.16
CA THR A 49 -0.39 9.21 -6.57
C THR A 49 -0.48 7.69 -6.42
N SER A 50 0.60 7.03 -6.01
CA SER A 50 0.67 5.57 -5.90
C SER A 50 -0.41 5.01 -4.98
N ASP A 51 -0.66 5.65 -3.83
CA ASP A 51 -1.74 5.26 -2.93
C ASP A 51 -3.12 5.38 -3.59
N ARG A 52 -3.40 6.51 -4.27
CA ARG A 52 -4.70 6.71 -4.95
C ARG A 52 -4.92 5.68 -6.07
N VAL A 53 -3.88 5.39 -6.85
CA VAL A 53 -3.94 4.35 -7.89
C VAL A 53 -4.19 2.98 -7.26
N THR A 54 -3.52 2.68 -6.15
CA THR A 54 -3.71 1.42 -5.40
C THR A 54 -5.13 1.29 -4.85
N ALA A 55 -5.65 2.33 -4.20
CA ALA A 55 -7.00 2.35 -3.65
C ALA A 55 -8.08 2.23 -4.74
N GLY A 56 -7.92 2.93 -5.87
CA GLY A 56 -8.83 2.82 -7.01
C GLY A 56 -8.83 1.41 -7.63
N ARG A 57 -7.65 0.78 -7.67
CA ARG A 57 -7.47 -0.61 -8.09
C ARG A 57 -8.16 -1.59 -7.13
N ALA A 58 -7.96 -1.43 -5.82
CA ALA A 58 -8.64 -2.21 -4.81
C ALA A 58 -10.18 -2.10 -4.96
N ALA A 59 -10.70 -0.87 -5.06
CA ALA A 59 -12.14 -0.63 -5.23
C ALA A 59 -12.69 -1.29 -6.51
N ARG A 60 -11.95 -1.23 -7.62
CA ARG A 60 -12.33 -1.85 -8.89
C ARG A 60 -12.42 -3.38 -8.77
N ASP A 61 -11.44 -4.01 -8.15
CA ASP A 61 -11.29 -5.47 -8.17
C ASP A 61 -12.05 -6.15 -7.03
N LYS A 62 -12.34 -5.44 -5.93
CA LYS A 62 -13.25 -5.86 -4.85
C LYS A 62 -14.74 -5.81 -5.23
N ARG A 63 -15.09 -5.42 -6.46
CA ARG A 63 -16.47 -5.53 -6.97
C ARG A 63 -16.94 -6.97 -7.07
N HIS A 64 -16.01 -7.93 -7.12
CA HIS A 64 -16.31 -9.34 -6.95
C HIS A 64 -16.17 -9.70 -5.46
N PRO A 65 -17.11 -10.48 -4.89
CA PRO A 65 -17.10 -10.84 -3.46
C PRO A 65 -16.06 -11.94 -3.17
N LYS A 66 -14.81 -11.71 -3.58
CA LYS A 66 -13.67 -12.61 -3.43
C LYS A 66 -12.48 -11.84 -2.89
N PRO A 67 -11.62 -12.45 -2.07
CA PRO A 67 -10.34 -11.86 -1.71
C PRO A 67 -9.56 -11.42 -2.95
N VAL A 68 -8.88 -10.28 -2.86
CA VAL A 68 -8.04 -9.75 -3.95
C VAL A 68 -6.59 -9.85 -3.56
N ILE A 69 -5.85 -10.68 -4.29
CA ILE A 69 -4.39 -10.80 -4.17
C ILE A 69 -3.83 -10.54 -5.55
N TYR A 70 -3.17 -9.41 -5.76
CA TYR A 70 -2.50 -9.16 -7.03
C TYR A 70 -1.42 -10.23 -7.23
N GLY A 71 -1.70 -11.17 -8.14
CA GLY A 71 -0.85 -12.33 -8.41
C GLY A 71 0.49 -11.93 -8.99
N GLU A 72 0.54 -10.77 -9.67
CA GLU A 72 1.77 -10.15 -10.12
C GLU A 72 1.69 -8.63 -10.04
N GLN A 73 2.68 -8.03 -9.38
CA GLN A 73 2.88 -6.61 -9.28
C GLN A 73 4.31 -6.28 -9.70
N GLY A 74 4.49 -5.35 -10.63
CA GLY A 74 5.80 -4.86 -11.04
C GLY A 74 5.78 -3.40 -11.48
N ASN A 75 6.89 -2.91 -12.00
CA ASN A 75 6.92 -1.67 -12.74
C ASN A 75 6.72 -1.98 -14.22
N GLY A 76 5.79 -1.27 -14.89
CA GLY A 76 5.52 -1.44 -16.32
C GLY A 76 6.05 -0.26 -17.15
N GLY A 77 5.99 -0.36 -18.48
CA GLY A 77 6.23 0.78 -19.40
C GLY A 77 7.56 0.79 -20.15
N GLY A 78 8.35 -0.29 -20.09
CA GLY A 78 9.56 -0.47 -20.92
C GLY A 78 10.75 0.45 -20.59
N LYS A 79 11.80 0.34 -21.41
CA LYS A 79 12.95 1.26 -21.39
C LYS A 79 12.46 2.65 -21.78
N THR A 80 12.76 3.65 -20.97
CA THR A 80 12.55 5.04 -21.39
C THR A 80 13.87 5.59 -21.93
N GLU A 81 13.84 6.27 -23.07
CA GLU A 81 14.99 6.97 -23.68
C GLU A 81 15.71 7.91 -22.70
N GLU A 82 15.02 8.35 -21.65
CA GLU A 82 15.55 9.20 -20.59
C GLU A 82 16.37 8.45 -19.52
N LEU A 83 16.08 7.17 -19.28
CA LEU A 83 16.74 6.35 -18.25
C LEU A 83 17.91 5.57 -18.82
N THR A 84 17.85 5.21 -20.11
CA THR A 84 18.93 4.49 -20.81
C THR A 84 20.28 5.22 -20.76
N PRO A 85 20.38 6.54 -20.97
CA PRO A 85 21.66 7.29 -20.84
C PRO A 85 22.21 7.32 -19.41
N LYS A 86 21.38 7.01 -18.40
CA LYS A 86 21.76 6.93 -16.99
C LYS A 86 22.18 5.51 -16.57
N GLY A 87 22.35 4.59 -17.52
CA GLY A 87 22.71 3.19 -17.29
C GLY A 87 21.55 2.32 -16.78
N ILE A 88 20.33 2.86 -16.78
CA ILE A 88 19.14 2.16 -16.28
C ILE A 88 18.43 1.51 -17.48
N GLY A 89 18.67 0.20 -17.63
CA GLY A 89 18.15 -0.62 -18.74
C GLY A 89 16.78 -1.25 -18.51
N GLY A 90 16.21 -1.14 -17.31
CA GLY A 90 14.96 -1.78 -16.91
C GLY A 90 13.89 -0.80 -16.46
N VAL A 91 13.01 -1.27 -15.59
CA VAL A 91 11.86 -0.49 -15.06
C VAL A 91 12.08 0.03 -13.64
N TRP A 92 13.32 -0.04 -13.13
CA TRP A 92 13.69 0.56 -11.87
C TRP A 92 14.04 2.05 -12.05
N ASP A 93 13.64 2.90 -11.10
CA ASP A 93 14.10 4.28 -10.99
C ASP A 93 14.23 4.68 -9.51
N ALA A 94 14.77 5.87 -9.24
CA ALA A 94 15.04 6.33 -7.87
C ALA A 94 13.81 6.40 -6.95
N GLY A 95 12.60 6.48 -7.52
CA GLY A 95 11.35 6.46 -6.76
C GLY A 95 10.76 5.06 -6.54
N SER A 96 11.32 4.01 -7.17
CA SER A 96 10.76 2.64 -7.11
C SER A 96 10.53 2.17 -5.68
N ALA A 97 11.55 2.16 -4.82
CA ALA A 97 11.45 1.68 -3.45
C ALA A 97 10.36 2.41 -2.66
N ARG A 98 10.31 3.74 -2.81
CA ARG A 98 9.32 4.60 -2.16
C ARG A 98 7.90 4.33 -2.68
N ARG A 99 7.73 4.19 -4.00
CA ARG A 99 6.44 3.81 -4.61
C ARG A 99 5.95 2.48 -4.08
N MET A 100 6.84 1.49 -3.99
CA MET A 100 6.52 0.18 -3.42
C MET A 100 6.05 0.32 -1.99
N ARG A 101 6.76 1.06 -1.13
CA ARG A 101 6.32 1.29 0.26
C ARG A 101 4.90 1.85 0.31
N VAL A 102 4.65 2.96 -0.38
CA VAL A 102 3.34 3.61 -0.40
C VAL A 102 2.26 2.66 -0.92
N ARG A 103 2.58 1.91 -1.98
CA ARG A 103 1.69 0.93 -2.61
C ARG A 103 1.35 -0.22 -1.66
N THR A 104 2.33 -0.83 -1.01
CA THR A 104 2.12 -1.98 -0.10
C THR A 104 1.33 -1.58 1.14
N TRP A 105 1.65 -0.43 1.74
CA TRP A 105 0.89 0.08 2.89
C TRP A 105 -0.55 0.43 2.48
N THR A 106 -0.74 1.10 1.35
CA THR A 106 -2.09 1.40 0.87
C THR A 106 -2.88 0.15 0.53
N ALA A 107 -2.24 -0.85 -0.10
CA ALA A 107 -2.85 -2.14 -0.42
C ALA A 107 -3.36 -2.83 0.85
N PHE A 108 -2.52 -2.91 1.88
CA PHE A 108 -2.89 -3.48 3.18
C PHE A 108 -4.11 -2.79 3.79
N PHE A 109 -4.11 -1.44 3.82
CA PHE A 109 -5.23 -0.66 4.35
C PHE A 109 -6.49 -0.64 3.45
N ASN A 110 -6.40 -1.17 2.22
CA ASN A 110 -7.55 -1.40 1.35
C ASN A 110 -7.95 -2.89 1.30
N GLU A 111 -7.39 -3.71 2.19
CA GLU A 111 -7.65 -5.15 2.33
C GLU A 111 -7.36 -5.93 1.03
N ILE A 112 -6.26 -5.58 0.36
CA ILE A 112 -5.72 -6.32 -0.78
C ILE A 112 -4.24 -6.66 -0.54
N ALA A 113 -3.74 -7.71 -1.17
CA ALA A 113 -2.34 -8.10 -1.09
C ALA A 113 -1.63 -7.97 -2.45
N LEU A 114 -0.31 -7.84 -2.42
CA LEU A 114 0.53 -7.72 -3.61
C LEU A 114 1.59 -8.82 -3.59
N VAL A 115 1.67 -9.59 -4.67
CA VAL A 115 2.80 -10.47 -4.96
C VAL A 115 3.67 -9.77 -5.99
N PHE A 116 4.90 -9.42 -5.62
CA PHE A 116 5.80 -8.72 -6.54
C PHE A 116 6.45 -9.70 -7.50
N TRP A 117 6.43 -9.39 -8.80
CA TRP A 117 7.25 -10.09 -9.80
C TRP A 117 8.69 -9.63 -9.64
N GLU A 118 9.40 -10.32 -8.75
CA GLU A 118 10.71 -9.94 -8.26
C GLU A 118 11.84 -10.30 -9.24
N THR A 119 12.91 -9.51 -9.23
CA THR A 119 14.13 -9.78 -10.01
C THR A 119 15.35 -9.22 -9.26
N SER A 120 15.64 -9.69 -8.04
CA SER A 120 16.77 -9.16 -7.25
C SER A 120 18.13 -9.43 -7.88
N TYR A 121 18.24 -10.42 -8.78
CA TYR A 121 19.50 -10.73 -9.46
C TYR A 121 19.92 -9.65 -10.47
N ALA A 122 18.99 -8.83 -10.97
CA ALA A 122 19.29 -7.76 -11.93
C ALA A 122 18.33 -6.58 -11.76
N ARG A 123 18.85 -5.45 -11.24
CA ARG A 123 18.11 -4.20 -11.03
C ARG A 123 17.40 -3.70 -12.29
N ASP A 124 18.03 -3.93 -13.44
CA ASP A 124 17.61 -3.39 -14.73
C ASP A 124 17.47 -4.46 -15.82
N GLY A 125 17.26 -5.72 -15.41
CA GLY A 125 17.29 -6.86 -16.34
C GLY A 125 16.02 -7.08 -17.16
N HIS A 126 14.86 -6.57 -16.73
CA HIS A 126 13.56 -6.79 -17.41
C HIS A 126 12.71 -5.52 -17.53
N SER A 127 11.70 -5.61 -18.40
CA SER A 127 10.79 -4.53 -18.78
C SER A 127 9.46 -4.50 -17.99
N MET A 128 9.22 -5.47 -17.10
CA MET A 128 7.93 -5.64 -16.37
C MET A 128 8.08 -6.21 -14.94
N ASN A 129 9.17 -5.94 -14.23
CA ASN A 129 9.47 -6.54 -12.92
C ASN A 129 9.60 -5.50 -11.79
N PHE A 130 9.95 -5.98 -10.60
CA PHE A 130 10.33 -5.16 -9.47
C PHE A 130 11.67 -5.63 -8.88
N TRP A 131 12.65 -4.74 -8.82
CA TRP A 131 13.88 -5.02 -8.07
C TRP A 131 13.64 -4.83 -6.58
N ILE A 132 13.98 -5.83 -5.77
CA ILE A 132 13.80 -5.82 -4.32
C ILE A 132 15.18 -5.85 -3.65
N GLY A 133 15.65 -4.68 -3.26
CA GLY A 133 16.89 -4.51 -2.50
C GLY A 133 16.71 -4.57 -0.99
N PRO A 134 17.77 -4.28 -0.22
CA PRO A 134 17.69 -4.14 1.23
C PRO A 134 16.66 -3.09 1.68
N GLU A 135 16.52 -1.98 0.96
CA GLU A 135 15.58 -0.90 1.29
C GLU A 135 14.12 -1.38 1.17
N GLU A 136 13.77 -2.00 0.04
CA GLU A 136 12.44 -2.58 -0.19
C GLU A 136 12.10 -3.67 0.85
N ARG A 137 13.06 -4.53 1.17
CA ARG A 137 12.90 -5.57 2.20
C ARG A 137 12.62 -4.96 3.58
N GLN A 138 13.31 -3.88 3.93
CA GLN A 138 13.05 -3.16 5.17
C GLN A 138 11.63 -2.59 5.23
N TYR A 139 11.10 -2.08 4.10
CA TYR A 139 9.73 -1.59 4.03
C TYR A 139 8.69 -2.71 4.21
N VAL A 140 8.92 -3.87 3.60
CA VAL A 140 8.06 -5.05 3.78
C VAL A 140 8.13 -5.54 5.23
N ARG A 141 9.33 -5.61 5.81
CA ARG A 141 9.51 -6.00 7.22
C ARG A 141 8.75 -5.07 8.17
N ALA A 142 8.88 -3.76 7.96
CA ALA A 142 8.16 -2.78 8.76
C ALA A 142 6.63 -2.94 8.66
N LEU A 143 6.09 -3.29 7.49
CA LEU A 143 4.67 -3.60 7.35
C LEU A 143 4.30 -4.91 8.04
N GLN A 144 5.13 -5.96 7.96
CA GLN A 144 4.88 -7.25 8.62
C GLN A 144 4.84 -7.12 10.13
N ASP A 145 5.79 -6.39 10.73
CA ASP A 145 5.80 -6.13 12.19
C ASP A 145 4.53 -5.36 12.60
N PHE A 146 4.12 -4.37 11.81
CA PHE A 146 2.87 -3.62 12.03
C PHE A 146 1.62 -4.50 11.91
N ALA A 147 1.49 -5.23 10.79
CA ALA A 147 0.33 -6.06 10.49
C ALA A 147 0.18 -7.23 11.46
N GLY A 148 1.30 -7.79 11.95
CA GLY A 148 1.31 -8.85 12.96
C GLY A 148 0.70 -8.43 14.30
N ARG A 149 0.52 -7.12 14.54
CA ARG A 149 -0.18 -6.59 15.72
C ARG A 149 -1.66 -6.30 15.48
N LEU A 150 -2.18 -6.54 14.29
CA LEU A 150 -3.62 -6.44 14.00
C LEU A 150 -4.29 -7.81 14.14
N ASP A 151 -5.60 -7.82 14.36
CA ASP A 151 -6.39 -9.01 14.61
C ASP A 151 -7.30 -9.35 13.43
N ALA A 152 -7.86 -10.57 13.46
CA ALA A 152 -8.85 -11.01 12.49
C ALA A 152 -10.11 -10.14 12.57
N GLY A 153 -10.86 -10.07 11.45
CA GLY A 153 -12.10 -9.28 11.37
C GLY A 153 -11.87 -7.76 11.35
N ILE A 154 -10.64 -7.32 11.13
CA ILE A 154 -10.35 -5.92 10.85
C ILE A 154 -10.95 -5.52 9.50
N GLY A 155 -11.57 -4.34 9.45
CA GLY A 155 -12.18 -3.82 8.23
C GLY A 155 -11.84 -2.35 7.99
N MET A 156 -12.00 -1.91 6.74
CA MET A 156 -11.78 -0.50 6.37
C MET A 156 -12.75 0.43 7.11
N VAL A 157 -12.23 1.57 7.60
CA VAL A 157 -13.02 2.65 8.19
C VAL A 157 -12.61 4.01 7.64
N LYS A 158 -13.55 4.95 7.62
CA LYS A 158 -13.26 6.35 7.27
C LYS A 158 -12.40 6.98 8.37
N VAL A 159 -11.48 7.84 7.95
CA VAL A 159 -10.57 8.56 8.84
C VAL A 159 -10.78 10.06 8.64
N PRO A 160 -11.54 10.73 9.51
CA PRO A 160 -11.67 12.18 9.45
C PRO A 160 -10.30 12.85 9.70
N LEU A 161 -9.97 13.80 8.83
CA LEU A 161 -8.77 14.63 8.94
C LEU A 161 -9.17 16.06 9.29
N GLY A 162 -8.32 16.73 10.08
CA GLY A 162 -8.47 18.14 10.42
C GLY A 162 -7.13 18.85 10.56
N GLY A 163 -7.18 20.17 10.73
CA GLY A 163 -5.98 21.01 10.82
C GLY A 163 -5.42 21.44 9.46
N ALA A 164 -4.35 22.25 9.50
CA ALA A 164 -3.85 22.96 8.32
C ALA A 164 -3.36 22.05 7.19
N GLY A 165 -2.81 20.88 7.54
CA GLY A 165 -2.29 19.90 6.57
C GLY A 165 -3.30 18.89 6.03
N ALA A 166 -4.58 18.98 6.42
CA ALA A 166 -5.56 17.94 6.09
C ALA A 166 -5.80 17.76 4.58
N LYS A 167 -5.78 18.86 3.81
CA LYS A 167 -5.99 18.84 2.36
C LYS A 167 -4.85 18.16 1.58
N ASP A 168 -3.67 18.06 2.19
CA ASP A 168 -2.44 17.57 1.57
C ASP A 168 -2.22 16.08 1.85
N VAL A 169 -3.12 15.45 2.62
CA VAL A 169 -2.99 14.08 3.08
C VAL A 169 -4.17 13.23 2.65
N ARG A 170 -3.87 12.00 2.24
CA ARG A 170 -4.85 10.93 2.12
C ARG A 170 -4.66 9.95 3.27
N ALA A 171 -5.79 9.53 3.85
CA ALA A 171 -5.80 8.66 5.02
C ALA A 171 -6.64 7.42 4.76
N TYR A 172 -6.15 6.28 5.23
CA TYR A 172 -6.81 4.99 5.15
C TYR A 172 -6.86 4.38 6.54
N GLY A 173 -8.03 3.91 6.98
CA GLY A 173 -8.24 3.40 8.32
C GLY A 173 -8.63 1.94 8.32
N LEU A 174 -8.20 1.23 9.37
CA LEU A 174 -8.60 -0.14 9.66
C LEU A 174 -9.10 -0.20 11.10
N ARG A 175 -10.15 -0.99 11.38
CA ARG A 175 -10.69 -1.17 12.72
C ARG A 175 -11.34 -2.55 12.89
N SER A 176 -11.13 -3.16 14.04
CA SER A 176 -11.81 -4.37 14.50
C SER A 176 -12.56 -4.09 15.82
N GLY A 177 -13.02 -5.15 16.50
CA GLY A 177 -13.55 -5.03 17.86
C GLY A 177 -12.49 -4.75 18.93
N LYS A 178 -11.19 -4.82 18.60
CA LYS A 178 -10.09 -4.70 19.57
C LYS A 178 -9.02 -3.70 19.19
N ARG A 179 -8.84 -3.45 17.89
CA ARG A 179 -7.71 -2.68 17.36
C ARG A 179 -8.17 -1.64 16.35
N ALA A 180 -7.38 -0.58 16.22
CA ALA A 180 -7.56 0.42 15.20
C ALA A 180 -6.20 0.83 14.62
N ALA A 181 -6.18 1.16 13.34
CA ALA A 181 -4.99 1.60 12.65
C ALA A 181 -5.32 2.67 11.62
N VAL A 182 -4.34 3.53 11.34
CA VAL A 182 -4.43 4.56 10.29
C VAL A 182 -3.12 4.59 9.51
N TYR A 183 -3.20 4.67 8.19
CA TYR A 183 -2.09 5.00 7.30
C TYR A 183 -2.34 6.37 6.66
N LEU A 184 -1.33 7.24 6.73
CA LEU A 184 -1.36 8.60 6.22
C LEU A 184 -0.30 8.73 5.12
N HIS A 185 -0.69 9.26 3.97
CA HIS A 185 0.21 9.58 2.87
C HIS A 185 0.14 11.08 2.54
N HIS A 186 1.27 11.77 2.66
CA HIS A 186 1.43 13.18 2.28
C HIS A 186 1.56 13.27 0.76
N ALA A 187 0.47 13.66 0.11
CA ALA A 187 0.30 13.59 -1.34
C ALA A 187 0.54 14.93 -2.06
N ALA A 188 0.79 16.00 -1.33
CA ALA A 188 1.14 17.31 -1.90
C ALA A 188 2.66 17.43 -2.14
N CYS A 189 3.03 18.30 -3.07
CA CYS A 189 4.42 18.63 -3.32
C CYS A 189 4.53 20.12 -3.64
N ALA A 190 5.11 20.87 -2.71
CA ALA A 190 5.19 22.33 -2.79
C ALA A 190 5.86 22.80 -4.10
N GLN A 191 6.94 22.14 -4.52
CA GLN A 191 7.62 22.47 -5.77
C GLN A 191 6.75 22.20 -7.00
N CYS A 192 6.01 21.08 -7.02
CA CYS A 192 5.06 20.79 -8.11
C CYS A 192 3.93 21.82 -8.16
N ASP A 193 3.45 22.28 -7.01
CA ASP A 193 2.39 23.29 -6.93
C ASP A 193 2.88 24.66 -7.42
N LEU A 194 4.10 25.05 -7.04
CA LEU A 194 4.76 26.25 -7.57
C LEU A 194 4.94 26.19 -9.10
N LEU A 195 5.43 25.07 -9.63
CA LEU A 195 5.63 24.90 -11.07
C LEU A 195 4.30 24.95 -11.85
N ARG A 196 3.24 24.32 -11.33
CA ARG A 196 1.89 24.39 -11.92
C ARG A 196 1.37 25.82 -11.95
N ALA A 197 1.59 26.61 -10.90
CA ALA A 197 1.19 28.02 -10.86
C ALA A 197 1.88 28.86 -11.95
N THR A 198 3.08 28.46 -12.39
CA THR A 198 3.80 29.11 -13.51
C THR A 198 3.44 28.56 -14.89
N GLY A 199 2.53 27.58 -14.99
CA GLY A 199 2.20 26.88 -16.24
C GLY A 199 3.31 25.94 -16.75
N LYS A 200 4.39 25.75 -15.99
CA LYS A 200 5.49 24.87 -16.37
C LYS A 200 5.21 23.43 -15.91
N PRO A 201 5.57 22.43 -16.74
CA PRO A 201 5.51 21.04 -16.29
C PRO A 201 6.48 20.82 -15.13
N ALA A 202 6.08 20.00 -14.16
CA ALA A 202 6.97 19.59 -13.08
C ALA A 202 8.16 18.80 -13.65
N GLN A 203 9.38 19.20 -13.29
CA GLN A 203 10.61 18.57 -13.80
C GLN A 203 11.03 17.30 -13.05
N HIS A 204 10.47 17.07 -11.87
CA HIS A 204 10.83 15.97 -10.99
C HIS A 204 9.72 14.91 -10.96
N ARG A 205 10.11 13.65 -11.14
CA ARG A 205 9.19 12.50 -11.30
C ARG A 205 9.18 11.55 -10.10
N TRP A 206 10.23 11.56 -9.28
CA TRP A 206 10.48 10.56 -8.21
C TRP A 206 11.11 11.15 -6.95
N ASP A 207 11.59 12.39 -7.01
CA ASP A 207 12.26 13.12 -5.94
C ASP A 207 11.42 14.35 -5.55
N HIS A 208 10.14 14.12 -5.32
CA HIS A 208 9.25 15.18 -4.86
C HIS A 208 9.69 15.68 -3.49
N ASP A 209 10.17 16.93 -3.43
CA ASP A 209 10.31 17.65 -2.17
C ASP A 209 8.92 18.12 -1.72
N ARG A 210 8.43 17.48 -0.66
CA ARG A 210 7.14 17.77 -0.04
C ARG A 210 7.30 18.61 1.21
N GLY A 211 8.53 18.84 1.66
CA GLY A 211 8.80 19.30 3.01
C GLY A 211 8.25 18.35 4.08
N GLU A 212 8.17 18.86 5.30
CA GLU A 212 7.59 18.15 6.44
C GLU A 212 6.17 18.69 6.70
N LEU A 213 5.19 17.79 6.71
CA LEU A 213 3.82 18.12 7.04
C LEU A 213 3.69 18.37 8.55
N ARG A 214 3.00 19.44 8.94
CA ARG A 214 2.76 19.81 10.34
C ARG A 214 1.30 20.18 10.58
N GLY A 215 0.87 20.12 11.84
CA GLY A 215 -0.45 20.61 12.27
C GLY A 215 -1.63 19.78 11.77
N LEU A 216 -1.39 18.54 11.30
CA LEU A 216 -2.43 17.59 10.97
C LEU A 216 -3.04 17.01 12.25
N LYS A 217 -4.36 16.82 12.23
CA LYS A 217 -5.11 16.05 13.22
C LYS A 217 -5.84 14.90 12.54
N VAL A 218 -5.92 13.77 13.21
CA VAL A 218 -6.67 12.59 12.77
C VAL A 218 -7.70 12.22 13.84
N THR A 219 -8.91 11.85 13.42
CA THR A 219 -9.90 11.25 14.32
C THR A 219 -9.96 9.74 14.09
N VAL A 220 -9.85 8.97 15.17
CA VAL A 220 -9.93 7.50 15.16
C VAL A 220 -10.79 7.02 16.32
N ASP A 221 -11.63 6.01 16.11
CA ASP A 221 -12.39 5.36 17.18
C ASP A 221 -11.59 4.20 17.76
N SER A 222 -11.14 4.34 19.01
CA SER A 222 -10.47 3.27 19.73
C SER A 222 -11.52 2.29 20.28
N PRO A 223 -11.55 1.03 19.84
CA PRO A 223 -12.61 0.10 20.25
C PRO A 223 -12.55 -0.26 21.74
N GLN A 224 -11.37 -0.13 22.36
CA GLN A 224 -11.13 -0.33 23.79
C GLN A 224 -10.00 0.57 24.30
N ALA A 225 -9.78 0.60 25.61
CA ALA A 225 -8.62 1.28 26.17
C ALA A 225 -7.35 0.47 25.83
N ALA A 226 -6.34 1.13 25.26
CA ALA A 226 -5.13 0.50 24.73
C ALA A 226 -3.96 1.50 24.67
N LYS A 227 -2.82 1.07 24.13
CA LYS A 227 -1.69 1.95 23.80
C LYS A 227 -1.73 2.32 22.31
N GLY A 228 -1.45 3.58 22.02
CA GLY A 228 -1.27 4.11 20.67
C GLY A 228 0.21 4.28 20.31
N TYR A 229 0.55 3.97 19.06
CA TYR A 229 1.91 4.00 18.53
C TYR A 229 1.94 4.73 17.18
N TRP A 230 2.61 5.87 17.13
CA TRP A 230 3.00 6.49 15.87
C TRP A 230 4.24 5.79 15.32
N TYR A 231 4.16 5.32 14.09
CA TYR A 231 5.07 4.34 13.51
C TYR A 231 5.58 4.80 12.15
N ASP A 232 6.90 4.79 11.95
CA ASP A 232 7.55 5.17 10.70
C ASP A 232 7.59 3.98 9.72
N PRO A 233 6.82 4.03 8.61
CA PRO A 233 6.75 2.95 7.62
C PRO A 233 8.10 2.59 6.98
N ARG A 234 9.10 3.48 7.08
CA ARG A 234 10.42 3.30 6.45
C ARG A 234 11.29 2.28 7.15
N ASN A 235 11.20 2.18 8.47
CA ASN A 235 12.21 1.51 9.28
C ASN A 235 11.67 0.93 10.59
N ALA A 236 10.35 0.84 10.74
CA ALA A 236 9.69 0.32 11.92
C ALA A 236 9.90 1.14 13.21
N ARG A 237 10.44 2.36 13.12
CA ARG A 237 10.69 3.17 14.32
C ARG A 237 9.38 3.69 14.90
N ILE A 238 9.17 3.47 16.19
CA ILE A 238 8.10 4.11 16.96
C ILE A 238 8.53 5.55 17.26
N LEU A 239 7.78 6.52 16.76
CA LEU A 239 8.04 7.95 16.93
C LEU A 239 7.45 8.48 18.24
N LYS A 240 6.28 7.98 18.63
CA LYS A 240 5.58 8.41 19.85
C LYS A 240 4.63 7.33 20.34
N ARG A 241 4.49 7.26 21.67
CA ARG A 241 3.55 6.39 22.39
C ARG A 241 2.56 7.24 23.18
N PHE A 242 1.35 6.75 23.37
CA PHE A 242 0.34 7.39 24.21
C PHE A 242 -0.70 6.40 24.72
N ASP A 243 -1.45 6.78 25.76
CA ASP A 243 -2.63 6.07 26.21
C ASP A 243 -3.85 6.46 25.37
N ALA A 244 -4.51 5.45 24.80
CA ALA A 244 -5.70 5.61 23.97
C ALA A 244 -6.91 5.10 24.76
N PRO A 245 -7.75 5.98 25.34
CA PRO A 245 -8.98 5.53 25.98
C PRO A 245 -9.95 4.99 24.93
N LYS A 246 -10.94 4.22 25.38
CA LYS A 246 -12.03 3.73 24.51
C LYS A 246 -12.84 4.90 23.95
N GLY A 247 -13.24 4.80 22.69
CA GLY A 247 -14.11 5.74 21.99
C GLY A 247 -13.37 6.64 20.99
N PRO A 248 -14.04 7.66 20.45
CA PRO A 248 -13.46 8.58 19.48
C PRO A 248 -12.34 9.44 20.08
N LEU A 249 -11.21 9.49 19.38
CA LEU A 249 -10.02 10.25 19.74
C LEU A 249 -9.62 11.16 18.59
N THR A 250 -9.40 12.45 18.87
CA THR A 250 -8.75 13.35 17.91
C THR A 250 -7.31 13.57 18.32
N LEU A 251 -6.39 13.11 17.50
CA LEU A 251 -4.97 13.05 17.79
C LEU A 251 -4.19 14.04 16.94
N ALA A 252 -3.27 14.78 17.55
CA ALA A 252 -2.26 15.53 16.81
C ALA A 252 -1.27 14.54 16.18
N VAL A 253 -1.07 14.67 14.87
CA VAL A 253 -0.16 13.82 14.12
C VAL A 253 1.27 14.39 14.23
N PRO A 254 2.28 13.58 14.60
CA PRO A 254 3.68 13.99 14.54
C PRO A 254 4.06 14.50 13.15
N PRO A 255 5.01 15.43 13.03
CA PRO A 255 5.51 15.85 11.73
C PRO A 255 6.07 14.67 10.93
N PHE A 256 5.80 14.63 9.63
CA PHE A 256 6.28 13.58 8.73
C PHE A 256 6.41 14.07 7.28
N GLY A 257 7.27 13.42 6.50
CA GLY A 257 7.56 13.82 5.11
C GLY A 257 6.70 13.13 4.06
N ILE A 258 6.72 11.78 4.01
CA ILE A 258 6.05 11.00 2.96
C ILE A 258 4.83 10.28 3.52
N ASP A 259 5.03 9.45 4.53
CA ASP A 259 3.99 8.62 5.10
C ASP A 259 4.23 8.34 6.58
N LEU A 260 3.14 8.06 7.28
CA LEU A 260 3.14 7.75 8.71
C LEU A 260 2.01 6.78 9.01
N ALA A 261 2.21 5.88 9.96
CA ALA A 261 1.18 4.98 10.45
C ALA A 261 0.88 5.21 11.94
N LEU A 262 -0.36 4.90 12.31
CA LEU A 262 -0.83 4.80 13.68
C LEU A 262 -1.35 3.39 13.94
N LEU A 263 -0.98 2.82 15.07
CA LEU A 263 -1.55 1.58 15.59
C LEU A 263 -2.07 1.82 17.01
N ILE A 264 -3.29 1.39 17.29
CA ILE A 264 -3.88 1.33 18.64
C ILE A 264 -4.18 -0.14 18.94
N THR A 265 -3.49 -0.70 19.91
CA THR A 265 -3.54 -2.14 20.23
C THR A 265 -3.17 -2.43 21.68
N GLU A 266 -3.74 -3.50 22.23
CA GLU A 266 -3.35 -4.11 23.51
C GLU A 266 -2.15 -5.08 23.37
N ALA A 267 -1.80 -5.50 22.15
CA ALA A 267 -0.78 -6.52 21.88
C ALA A 267 0.68 -6.06 22.05
N GLY A 268 0.88 -4.85 22.59
CA GLY A 268 2.18 -4.19 22.70
C GLY A 268 2.64 -3.53 21.39
N PRO A 269 3.85 -2.94 21.39
CA PRO A 269 4.40 -2.29 20.21
C PRO A 269 4.61 -3.28 19.05
N PRO A 270 4.48 -2.84 17.79
CA PRO A 270 4.89 -3.60 16.62
C PRO A 270 6.36 -3.99 16.70
#